data_AF-A0A957QCP7-F1
#
_entry.id   AF-A0A957QCP7-F1
#
_cell.length_a   1.000
_cell.length_b   1.000
_cell.length_c   1.000
_cell.angle_alpha   90.00
_cell.angle_beta   90.00
_cell.angle_gamma   90.00
#
_symmetry.space_group_name_H-M   'P 1'
#
loop_
_entity.id
_entity.type
_entity.pdbx_description
1 polymer ?
#
loop_
_entity_poly.entity_id
_entity_poly.type
_entity_poly.pdbx_seq_one_letter_code
_entity_poly.pdbx_strand_id
1 'polypeptide(L)'
;MNHRATFIPSPEVDLLLTCARLHVDTPHMAHARRLAEDNSIDWSAVYTLAQRHGVIPLLARHLPQIAPANLPNWLLPRLQGDYATIAQHNLLRARALVSLARHLREDGIDAVFYKGAITASTLYGDLALRSFGDVDVLIRPEDLWQVRDLMLAQGYSTDFQPADAAQAQRENCEWHFHHVPSRLTVDLHWHVVPDTFAALLDEDALWARAEDAALLPGAPVTTLGALDQLLVLALNGAKTCWHDLKCIGDVAAWLHRHGDWDWEKSRPEITRLGSRRVLLVSV
;
A
#
# COMPACT_ATOMS: atom_id res chain seq x y z
N MET A 1 36.95 11.58 1.48
CA MET A 1 36.42 12.73 0.72
C MET A 1 34.96 12.40 0.37
N ASN A 2 34.01 12.90 1.17
CA ASN A 2 32.58 12.69 0.94
C ASN A 2 32.05 13.80 0.02
N HIS A 3 32.00 13.56 -1.28
CA HIS A 3 31.13 14.34 -2.16
C HIS A 3 29.69 13.87 -1.91
N ARG A 4 29.00 14.47 -0.92
CA ARG A 4 27.53 14.48 -0.96
C ARG A 4 27.16 15.40 -2.12
N ALA A 5 26.94 14.83 -3.30
CA ALA A 5 26.28 15.55 -4.37
C ALA A 5 24.91 15.97 -3.83
N THR A 6 24.68 17.28 -3.71
CA THR A 6 23.37 17.81 -3.34
C THR A 6 22.43 17.46 -4.49
N PHE A 7 21.50 16.54 -4.27
CA PHE A 7 20.45 16.25 -5.25
C PHE A 7 19.58 17.50 -5.38
N ILE A 8 19.57 18.11 -6.55
CA ILE A 8 18.66 19.21 -6.90
C ILE A 8 17.60 18.57 -7.81
N PRO A 9 16.36 18.37 -7.34
CA PRO A 9 15.30 17.83 -8.17
C PRO A 9 15.01 18.76 -9.34
N SER A 10 14.54 18.21 -10.47
CA SER A 10 13.95 19.03 -11.52
C SER A 10 12.66 19.69 -11.00
N PRO A 11 12.21 20.80 -11.61
CA PRO A 11 10.93 21.43 -11.24
C PRO A 11 9.74 20.46 -11.23
N GLU A 12 9.71 19.50 -12.16
CA GLU A 12 8.67 18.46 -12.26
C GLU A 12 8.71 17.50 -11.06
N VAL A 13 9.92 17.08 -10.66
CA VAL A 13 10.11 16.20 -9.50
C VAL A 13 9.74 16.95 -8.22
N ASP A 14 10.16 18.20 -8.06
CA ASP A 14 9.86 19.00 -6.87
C ASP A 14 8.35 19.28 -6.72
N LEU A 15 7.69 19.63 -7.84
CA LEU A 15 6.24 19.76 -7.90
C LEU A 15 5.55 18.43 -7.53
N LEU A 16 6.01 17.31 -8.10
CA LEU A 16 5.43 16.01 -7.82
C LEU A 16 5.62 15.59 -6.36
N LEU A 17 6.78 15.83 -5.76
CA LEU A 17 7.03 15.55 -4.35
C LEU A 17 6.02 16.28 -3.47
N THR A 18 5.72 17.55 -3.78
CA THR A 18 4.68 18.31 -3.07
C THR A 18 3.31 17.68 -3.25
N CYS A 19 2.92 17.39 -4.48
CA CYS A 19 1.63 16.77 -4.81
C CYS A 19 1.50 15.31 -4.37
N ALA A 20 2.59 14.61 -4.02
CA ALA A 20 2.57 13.22 -3.57
C ALA A 20 2.28 13.09 -2.05
N ARG A 21 2.14 14.19 -1.31
CA ARG A 21 1.82 14.16 0.11
C ARG A 21 0.32 14.01 0.32
N LEU A 22 -0.07 13.26 1.35
CA LEU A 22 -1.48 13.17 1.75
C LEU A 22 -2.01 14.53 2.25
N HIS A 23 -1.19 15.22 3.02
CA HIS A 23 -1.45 16.56 3.54
C HIS A 23 -0.31 17.50 3.11
N VAL A 24 -0.67 18.64 2.51
CA VAL A 24 0.29 19.66 2.07
C VAL A 24 0.09 20.90 2.93
N ASP A 25 1.16 21.37 3.56
CA ASP A 25 1.12 22.61 4.33
C ASP A 25 1.19 23.85 3.42
N THR A 26 0.91 25.02 3.98
CA THR A 26 0.87 26.28 3.23
C THR A 26 2.22 26.62 2.56
N PRO A 27 3.39 26.48 3.23
CA PRO A 27 4.68 26.71 2.58
C PRO A 27 4.93 25.84 1.34
N HIS A 28 4.66 24.54 1.42
CA HIS A 28 4.84 23.62 0.30
C HIS A 28 3.85 23.91 -0.83
N MET A 29 2.58 24.20 -0.52
CA MET A 29 1.60 24.62 -1.53
C MET A 29 2.05 25.89 -2.27
N ALA A 30 2.56 26.89 -1.53
CA ALA A 30 3.04 28.13 -2.13
C ALA A 30 4.28 27.92 -3.00
N HIS A 31 5.17 27.01 -2.62
CA HIS A 31 6.33 26.62 -3.42
C HIS A 31 5.93 25.94 -4.72
N ALA A 32 5.08 24.92 -4.65
CA ALA A 32 4.54 24.24 -5.83
C ALA A 32 3.81 25.19 -6.78
N ARG A 33 3.07 26.18 -6.24
CA ARG A 33 2.40 27.19 -7.06
C ARG A 33 3.40 28.03 -7.86
N ARG A 34 4.48 28.51 -7.22
CA ARG A 34 5.54 29.26 -7.92
C ARG A 34 6.19 28.44 -9.03
N LEU A 35 6.48 27.17 -8.78
CA LEU A 35 7.03 26.27 -9.80
C LEU A 35 6.09 26.13 -11.01
N ALA A 36 4.79 25.98 -10.75
CA ALA A 36 3.78 25.88 -11.80
C ALA A 36 3.51 27.22 -12.54
N GLU A 37 3.86 28.35 -11.94
CA GLU A 37 3.73 29.70 -12.53
C GLU A 37 4.90 30.08 -13.45
N ASP A 38 6.07 29.47 -13.27
CA ASP A 38 7.28 29.75 -14.06
C ASP A 38 7.18 29.27 -15.54
N ASN A 39 6.07 28.63 -15.94
CA ASN A 39 5.79 28.12 -17.30
C ASN A 39 6.87 27.19 -17.89
N SER A 40 7.83 26.74 -17.09
CA SER A 40 8.91 25.84 -17.49
C SER A 40 8.57 24.36 -17.25
N ILE A 41 7.41 24.06 -16.69
CA ILE A 41 7.00 22.71 -16.30
C ILE A 41 6.63 21.87 -17.52
N ASP A 42 7.33 20.75 -17.70
CA ASP A 42 6.85 19.69 -18.59
C ASP A 42 5.73 18.88 -17.92
N TRP A 43 4.49 19.28 -18.19
CA TRP A 43 3.29 18.62 -17.68
C TRP A 43 3.16 17.15 -18.10
N SER A 44 3.73 16.75 -19.23
CA SER A 44 3.73 15.35 -19.68
C SER A 44 4.70 14.52 -18.82
N ALA A 45 5.85 15.10 -18.46
CA ALA A 45 6.79 14.48 -17.54
C ALA A 45 6.20 14.36 -16.12
N VAL A 46 5.53 15.40 -15.61
CA VAL A 46 4.82 15.34 -14.31
C VAL A 46 3.80 14.21 -14.29
N TYR A 47 2.95 14.09 -15.32
CA TYR A 47 1.96 13.02 -15.41
C TYR A 47 2.62 11.64 -15.48
N THR A 48 3.64 11.46 -16.32
CA THR A 48 4.38 10.20 -16.47
C THR A 48 5.05 9.77 -15.16
N LEU A 49 5.68 10.70 -14.45
CA LEU A 49 6.29 10.44 -13.14
C LEU A 49 5.23 10.06 -12.11
N ALA A 50 4.08 10.75 -12.09
CA ALA A 50 3.00 10.42 -11.17
C ALA A 50 2.41 9.03 -11.42
N GLN A 51 2.29 8.61 -12.69
CA GLN A 51 1.89 7.25 -13.04
C GLN A 51 2.93 6.24 -12.54
N ARG A 52 4.21 6.46 -12.88
CA ARG A 52 5.32 5.57 -12.50
C ARG A 52 5.41 5.38 -10.99
N HIS A 53 5.31 6.46 -10.24
CA HIS A 53 5.42 6.42 -8.78
C HIS A 53 4.10 6.07 -8.06
N GLY A 54 3.01 5.83 -8.80
CA GLY A 54 1.73 5.40 -8.24
C GLY A 54 0.96 6.46 -7.46
N VAL A 55 1.20 7.76 -7.72
CA VAL A 55 0.66 8.90 -6.95
C VAL A 55 -0.33 9.76 -7.74
N ILE A 56 -0.88 9.24 -8.85
CA ILE A 56 -1.90 9.91 -9.66
C ILE A 56 -3.07 10.45 -8.82
N PRO A 57 -3.64 9.72 -7.84
CA PRO A 57 -4.75 10.26 -7.07
C PRO A 57 -4.41 11.51 -6.26
N LEU A 58 -3.21 11.56 -5.67
CA LEU A 58 -2.75 12.71 -4.90
C LEU A 58 -2.42 13.89 -5.82
N LEU A 59 -1.84 13.63 -7.00
CA LEU A 59 -1.67 14.66 -8.02
C LEU A 59 -3.01 15.24 -8.46
N ALA A 60 -4.01 14.39 -8.76
CA ALA A 60 -5.34 14.81 -9.15
C ALA A 60 -6.04 15.63 -8.04
N ARG A 61 -5.81 15.30 -6.77
CA ARG A 61 -6.32 16.04 -5.61
C ARG A 61 -5.73 17.44 -5.50
N HIS A 62 -4.40 17.56 -5.58
CA HIS A 62 -3.70 18.79 -5.20
C HIS A 62 -3.45 19.74 -6.37
N LEU A 63 -3.19 19.22 -7.57
CA LEU A 63 -2.80 20.04 -8.71
C LEU A 63 -3.83 21.13 -9.09
N PRO A 64 -5.15 20.87 -9.08
CA PRO A 64 -6.16 21.91 -9.36
C PRO A 64 -6.17 23.06 -8.33
N GLN A 65 -5.71 22.80 -7.11
CA GLN A 65 -5.64 23.80 -6.03
C GLN A 65 -4.33 24.61 -6.11
N ILE A 66 -3.29 24.01 -6.67
CA ILE A 66 -1.96 24.61 -6.80
C ILE A 66 -1.92 25.55 -8.01
N ALA A 67 -2.35 25.09 -9.19
CA ALA A 67 -2.11 25.77 -10.47
C ALA A 67 -3.33 25.80 -11.40
N PRO A 68 -4.53 26.24 -10.97
CA PRO A 68 -5.75 26.12 -11.77
C PRO A 68 -5.70 26.80 -13.15
N ALA A 69 -4.91 27.87 -13.30
CA ALA A 69 -4.84 28.66 -14.52
C ALA A 69 -3.79 28.18 -15.55
N ASN A 70 -2.83 27.34 -15.13
CA ASN A 70 -1.64 27.02 -15.93
C ASN A 70 -1.63 25.56 -16.42
N LEU A 71 -2.71 24.82 -16.19
CA LEU A 71 -2.80 23.42 -16.63
C LEU A 71 -3.13 23.36 -18.12
N PRO A 72 -2.44 22.50 -18.90
CA PRO A 72 -2.87 22.18 -20.24
C PRO A 72 -4.29 21.60 -20.22
N ASN A 73 -5.09 21.93 -21.24
CA ASN A 73 -6.50 21.52 -21.36
C ASN A 73 -6.71 20.00 -21.28
N TRP A 74 -5.68 19.19 -21.61
CA TRP A 74 -5.76 17.73 -21.55
C TRP A 74 -5.53 17.15 -20.15
N LEU A 75 -4.79 17.85 -19.29
CA LEU A 75 -4.23 17.25 -18.07
C LEU A 75 -5.29 17.02 -16.99
N LEU A 76 -6.11 18.04 -16.70
CA LEU A 76 -7.12 17.91 -15.65
C LEU A 76 -8.17 16.83 -15.98
N PRO A 77 -8.78 16.78 -17.19
CA PRO A 77 -9.69 15.71 -17.55
C PRO A 77 -9.03 14.32 -17.48
N ARG A 78 -7.76 14.21 -17.86
CA ARG A 78 -7.00 12.96 -17.80
C ARG A 78 -6.82 12.48 -16.35
N LEU A 79 -6.39 13.37 -15.45
CA LEU A 79 -6.22 13.07 -14.03
C LEU A 79 -7.53 12.68 -13.36
N GLN A 80 -8.63 13.37 -13.70
CA GLN A 80 -9.96 13.04 -13.19
C GLN A 80 -10.46 11.68 -13.69
N GLY A 81 -10.21 11.35 -14.97
CA GLY A 81 -10.53 10.03 -15.53
C GLY A 81 -9.76 8.91 -14.85
N ASP A 82 -8.46 9.10 -14.63
CA ASP A 82 -7.61 8.13 -13.94
C ASP A 82 -8.02 7.98 -12.46
N TYR A 83 -8.30 9.09 -11.77
CA TYR A 83 -8.82 9.09 -10.39
C TYR A 83 -10.12 8.30 -10.28
N ALA A 84 -11.09 8.56 -11.15
CA ALA A 84 -12.37 7.85 -11.16
C ALA A 84 -12.19 6.35 -11.43
N THR A 85 -11.29 5.99 -12.35
CA THR A 85 -10.94 4.60 -12.64
C THR A 85 -10.32 3.91 -11.43
N ILE A 86 -9.40 4.57 -10.73
CA ILE A 86 -8.77 4.07 -9.51
C ILE A 86 -9.83 3.88 -8.42
N ALA A 87 -10.68 4.88 -8.18
CA ALA A 87 -11.75 4.80 -7.20
C ALA A 87 -12.70 3.63 -7.47
N GLN A 88 -13.12 3.43 -8.73
CA GLN A 88 -13.98 2.33 -9.14
C GLN A 88 -13.33 0.97 -8.87
N HIS A 89 -12.09 0.77 -9.32
CA HIS A 89 -11.39 -0.49 -9.12
C HIS A 89 -11.12 -0.77 -7.63
N ASN A 90 -10.76 0.25 -6.85
CA ASN A 90 -10.53 0.12 -5.43
C ASN A 90 -11.80 -0.25 -4.66
N LEU A 91 -12.96 0.30 -5.05
CA LEU A 91 -14.23 -0.09 -4.47
C LEU A 91 -14.58 -1.56 -4.78
N LEU A 92 -14.34 -2.02 -6.01
CA LEU A 92 -14.54 -3.42 -6.39
C LEU A 92 -13.64 -4.35 -5.56
N ARG A 93 -12.37 -4.00 -5.38
CA ARG A 93 -11.42 -4.76 -4.55
C ARG A 93 -11.80 -4.74 -3.07
N ALA A 94 -12.20 -3.59 -2.52
CA ALA A 94 -12.65 -3.50 -1.14
C ALA A 94 -13.90 -4.36 -0.88
N ARG A 95 -14.86 -4.37 -1.83
CA ARG A 95 -16.02 -5.27 -1.76
C ARG A 95 -15.61 -6.73 -1.82
N ALA A 96 -14.68 -7.09 -2.69
CA ALA A 96 -14.17 -8.46 -2.81
C ALA A 96 -13.46 -8.91 -1.53
N LEU A 97 -12.65 -8.03 -0.93
CA LEU A 97 -11.99 -8.25 0.36
C LEU A 97 -13.01 -8.53 1.46
N VAL A 98 -14.03 -7.67 1.60
CA VAL A 98 -15.11 -7.89 2.59
C VAL A 98 -15.84 -9.21 2.34
N SER A 99 -16.12 -9.54 1.08
CA SER A 99 -16.76 -10.81 0.72
C SER A 99 -15.88 -12.00 1.10
N LEU A 100 -14.58 -11.95 0.79
CA LEU A 100 -13.63 -13.00 1.13
C LEU A 100 -13.49 -13.16 2.66
N ALA A 101 -13.33 -12.05 3.39
CA ALA A 101 -13.26 -12.04 4.85
C ALA A 101 -14.49 -12.70 5.48
N ARG A 102 -15.69 -12.46 4.93
CA ARG A 102 -16.92 -13.11 5.40
C ARG A 102 -16.90 -14.62 5.16
N HIS A 103 -16.55 -15.08 3.96
CA HIS A 103 -16.52 -16.52 3.66
C HIS A 103 -15.47 -17.26 4.51
N LEU A 104 -14.27 -16.69 4.67
CA LEU A 104 -13.24 -17.28 5.52
C LEU A 104 -13.73 -17.44 6.97
N ARG A 105 -14.38 -16.39 7.50
CA ARG A 105 -14.97 -16.42 8.84
C ARG A 105 -16.10 -17.44 8.99
N GLU A 106 -16.97 -17.57 7.98
CA GLU A 106 -18.06 -18.56 7.96
C GLU A 106 -17.51 -20.00 7.99
N ASP A 107 -16.34 -20.23 7.40
CA ASP A 107 -15.64 -21.52 7.37
C ASP A 107 -14.67 -21.71 8.57
N GLY A 108 -14.66 -20.77 9.53
CA GLY A 108 -13.82 -20.83 10.73
C GLY A 108 -12.33 -20.61 10.48
N ILE A 109 -11.96 -19.96 9.37
CA ILE A 109 -10.59 -19.68 8.96
C ILE A 109 -10.20 -18.28 9.41
N ASP A 110 -9.11 -18.18 10.18
CA ASP A 110 -8.54 -16.91 10.60
C ASP A 110 -7.76 -16.26 9.43
N ALA A 111 -8.01 -14.98 9.19
CA ALA A 111 -7.40 -14.26 8.09
C ALA A 111 -7.13 -12.79 8.46
N VAL A 112 -5.95 -12.29 8.09
CA VAL A 112 -5.51 -10.92 8.30
C VAL A 112 -5.33 -10.23 6.95
N PHE A 113 -6.03 -9.11 6.74
CA PHE A 113 -5.90 -8.27 5.54
C PHE A 113 -5.05 -7.06 5.89
N TYR A 114 -4.06 -6.67 5.08
CA TYR A 114 -3.03 -5.79 5.63
C TYR A 114 -2.38 -4.75 4.69
N LYS A 115 -2.71 -4.77 3.41
CA LYS A 115 -2.20 -3.84 2.40
C LYS A 115 -3.37 -3.28 1.58
N GLY A 116 -3.06 -2.68 0.43
CA GLY A 116 -4.08 -2.33 -0.56
C GLY A 116 -5.17 -1.43 0.01
N ALA A 117 -6.37 -1.99 0.09
CA ALA A 117 -7.58 -1.35 0.58
C ALA A 117 -7.51 -0.98 2.07
N ILE A 118 -6.83 -1.79 2.90
CA ILE A 118 -6.63 -1.49 4.32
C ILE A 118 -5.83 -0.20 4.49
N THR A 119 -4.69 -0.09 3.81
CA THR A 119 -3.83 1.11 3.86
C THR A 119 -4.61 2.34 3.36
N ALA A 120 -5.34 2.20 2.25
CA ALA A 120 -6.13 3.29 1.68
C ALA A 120 -7.26 3.75 2.61
N SER A 121 -7.96 2.83 3.28
CA SER A 121 -9.04 3.19 4.20
C SER A 121 -8.52 3.72 5.55
N THR A 122 -7.58 3.00 6.17
CA THR A 122 -7.15 3.27 7.55
C THR A 122 -6.13 4.40 7.68
N LEU A 123 -5.25 4.58 6.67
CA LEU A 123 -4.22 5.63 6.70
C LEU A 123 -4.57 6.85 5.85
N TYR A 124 -5.16 6.64 4.66
CA TYR A 124 -5.51 7.74 3.76
C TYR A 124 -6.92 8.31 4.02
N GLY A 125 -7.80 7.53 4.66
CA GLY A 125 -9.18 7.92 4.95
C GLY A 125 -10.13 7.90 3.74
N ASP A 126 -9.63 7.54 2.56
CA ASP A 126 -10.40 7.45 1.32
C ASP A 126 -9.74 6.44 0.38
N LEU A 127 -10.52 5.42 -0.01
CA LEU A 127 -10.09 4.37 -0.94
C LEU A 127 -9.59 4.93 -2.27
N ALA A 128 -10.08 6.09 -2.72
CA ALA A 128 -9.71 6.67 -4.00
C ALA A 128 -8.31 7.31 -4.00
N LEU A 129 -7.75 7.66 -2.84
CA LEU A 129 -6.49 8.40 -2.73
C LEU A 129 -5.22 7.55 -2.89
N ARG A 130 -5.36 6.23 -3.00
CA ARG A 130 -4.22 5.31 -3.10
C ARG A 130 -4.44 4.25 -4.16
N SER A 131 -3.51 4.14 -5.12
CA SER A 131 -3.55 3.09 -6.14
C SER A 131 -3.09 1.73 -5.57
N PHE A 132 -3.87 0.67 -5.79
CA PHE A 132 -3.48 -0.72 -5.49
C PHE A 132 -4.10 -1.69 -6.51
N GLY A 133 -3.50 -2.88 -6.66
CA GLY A 133 -3.80 -3.81 -7.75
C GLY A 133 -4.53 -5.09 -7.33
N ASP A 134 -4.37 -5.46 -6.07
CA ASP A 134 -4.56 -6.77 -5.48
C ASP A 134 -5.29 -6.66 -4.13
N VAL A 135 -5.70 -7.82 -3.62
CA VAL A 135 -6.15 -8.02 -2.24
C VAL A 135 -5.16 -8.95 -1.56
N ASP A 136 -4.35 -8.42 -0.64
CA ASP A 136 -3.47 -9.24 0.19
C ASP A 136 -4.23 -9.79 1.40
N VAL A 137 -4.17 -11.12 1.56
CA VAL A 137 -4.72 -11.83 2.73
C VAL A 137 -3.66 -12.77 3.29
N LEU A 138 -3.42 -12.70 4.59
CA LEU A 138 -2.58 -13.62 5.35
C LEU A 138 -3.46 -14.64 6.05
N ILE A 139 -3.15 -15.92 5.88
CA ILE A 139 -3.81 -17.05 6.55
C ILE A 139 -2.79 -17.86 7.33
N ARG A 140 -3.25 -18.78 8.17
CA ARG A 140 -2.36 -19.73 8.82
C ARG A 140 -1.86 -20.78 7.82
N PRO A 141 -0.59 -21.24 7.91
CA PRO A 141 -0.04 -22.26 7.01
C PRO A 141 -0.87 -23.56 6.96
N GLU A 142 -1.50 -23.94 8.07
CA GLU A 142 -2.37 -25.12 8.18
C GLU A 142 -3.65 -25.01 7.35
N ASP A 143 -4.14 -23.80 7.08
CA ASP A 143 -5.40 -23.57 6.35
C ASP A 143 -5.21 -23.45 4.83
N LEU A 144 -3.96 -23.45 4.35
CA LEU A 144 -3.59 -23.15 2.97
C LEU A 144 -4.41 -23.91 1.92
N TRP A 145 -4.59 -25.21 2.13
CA TRP A 145 -5.34 -26.05 1.19
C TRP A 145 -6.84 -25.83 1.25
N GLN A 146 -7.38 -25.62 2.45
CA GLN A 146 -8.79 -25.32 2.62
C GLN A 146 -9.14 -24.00 1.91
N VAL A 147 -8.30 -22.98 2.08
CA VAL A 147 -8.49 -21.68 1.42
C VAL A 147 -8.30 -21.78 -0.10
N ARG A 148 -7.34 -22.57 -0.58
CA ARG A 148 -7.22 -22.87 -2.02
C ARG A 148 -8.52 -23.43 -2.58
N ASP A 149 -9.05 -24.47 -1.95
CA ASP A 149 -10.24 -25.16 -2.44
C ASP A 149 -11.47 -24.25 -2.42
N LEU A 150 -11.59 -23.43 -1.37
CA LEU A 150 -12.58 -22.36 -1.28
C LEU A 150 -12.43 -21.35 -2.42
N MET A 151 -11.22 -20.88 -2.72
CA MET A 151 -10.97 -19.93 -3.80
C MET A 151 -11.31 -20.51 -5.18
N LEU A 152 -10.90 -21.76 -5.43
CA LEU A 152 -11.23 -22.47 -6.66
C LEU A 152 -12.75 -22.67 -6.82
N ALA A 153 -13.45 -23.03 -5.73
CA ALA A 153 -14.91 -23.17 -5.73
C ALA A 153 -15.63 -21.84 -5.99
N GLN A 154 -15.02 -20.71 -5.60
CA GLN A 154 -15.50 -19.36 -5.91
C GLN A 154 -15.13 -18.88 -7.33
N GLY A 155 -14.54 -19.74 -8.15
CA GLY A 155 -14.22 -19.45 -9.55
C GLY A 155 -12.90 -18.72 -9.76
N TYR A 156 -12.05 -18.61 -8.74
CA TYR A 156 -10.67 -18.16 -8.93
C TYR A 156 -9.84 -19.25 -9.58
N SER A 157 -8.80 -18.85 -10.30
CA SER A 157 -7.78 -19.72 -10.85
C SER A 157 -6.40 -19.30 -10.36
N THR A 158 -5.48 -20.24 -10.22
CA THR A 158 -4.07 -19.98 -9.90
C THR A 158 -3.17 -20.79 -10.84
N ASP A 159 -2.04 -20.21 -11.23
CA ASP A 159 -1.06 -20.86 -12.11
C ASP A 159 -0.17 -21.85 -11.35
N PHE A 160 -0.15 -21.77 -10.02
CA PHE A 160 0.71 -22.60 -9.18
C PHE A 160 -0.04 -23.83 -8.66
N GLN A 161 0.42 -25.01 -9.06
CA GLN A 161 -0.09 -26.31 -8.62
C GLN A 161 1.03 -27.14 -8.02
N PRO A 162 1.37 -26.95 -6.73
CA PRO A 162 2.40 -27.75 -6.08
C PRO A 162 1.88 -29.17 -5.89
N ALA A 163 2.78 -30.15 -5.89
CA ALA A 163 2.43 -31.54 -5.71
C ALA A 163 1.85 -31.83 -4.31
N ASP A 164 2.34 -31.12 -3.28
CA ASP A 164 1.88 -31.26 -1.89
C ASP A 164 2.14 -30.00 -1.03
N ALA A 165 1.66 -30.07 0.23
CA ALA A 165 1.66 -28.97 1.20
C ALA A 165 3.07 -28.54 1.55
N ALA A 166 3.95 -29.53 1.68
CA ALA A 166 5.31 -29.33 2.09
C ALA A 166 6.09 -28.65 0.97
N GLN A 167 5.83 -28.99 -0.29
CA GLN A 167 6.41 -28.28 -1.44
C GLN A 167 5.94 -26.82 -1.48
N ALA A 168 4.63 -26.60 -1.36
CA ALA A 168 4.03 -25.27 -1.32
C ALA A 168 4.72 -24.33 -0.31
N GLN A 169 4.82 -24.79 0.93
CA GLN A 169 5.38 -24.01 2.04
C GLN A 169 6.89 -23.75 1.91
N ARG A 170 7.63 -24.57 1.14
CA ARG A 170 9.08 -24.44 0.96
C ARG A 170 9.48 -23.51 -0.19
N GLU A 171 8.63 -23.37 -1.21
CA GLU A 171 8.99 -22.72 -2.48
C GLU A 171 8.50 -21.28 -2.60
N ASN A 172 7.50 -20.86 -1.80
CA ASN A 172 7.03 -19.48 -1.79
C ASN A 172 6.45 -19.07 -0.42
N CYS A 173 6.10 -17.80 -0.26
CA CYS A 173 5.27 -17.32 0.87
C CYS A 173 3.85 -16.92 0.44
N GLU A 174 3.57 -16.92 -0.87
CA GLU A 174 2.32 -16.42 -1.46
C GLU A 174 1.85 -17.23 -2.68
N TRP A 175 0.54 -17.22 -2.93
CA TRP A 175 -0.09 -17.65 -4.18
C TRP A 175 -0.96 -16.54 -4.76
N HIS A 176 -0.88 -16.37 -6.09
CA HIS A 176 -1.73 -15.45 -6.82
C HIS A 176 -2.96 -16.18 -7.34
N PHE A 177 -4.13 -15.68 -6.95
CA PHE A 177 -5.43 -16.12 -7.45
C PHE A 177 -6.04 -15.04 -8.32
N HIS A 178 -6.55 -15.43 -9.47
CA HIS A 178 -7.16 -14.55 -10.45
C HIS A 178 -8.63 -14.92 -10.66
N HIS A 179 -9.52 -13.93 -10.56
CA HIS A 179 -10.91 -14.09 -10.96
C HIS A 179 -11.15 -13.33 -12.26
N VAL A 180 -11.04 -14.05 -13.39
CA VAL A 180 -11.12 -13.48 -14.74
C VAL A 180 -12.37 -12.62 -14.97
N PRO A 181 -13.60 -13.05 -14.56
CA PRO A 181 -14.81 -12.27 -14.83
C PRO A 181 -14.80 -10.88 -14.17
N SER A 182 -14.24 -10.75 -12.97
CA SER A 182 -14.19 -9.47 -12.25
C SER A 182 -12.83 -8.77 -12.31
N ARG A 183 -11.85 -9.37 -13.00
CA ARG A 183 -10.45 -8.88 -13.08
C ARG A 183 -9.84 -8.59 -11.71
N LEU A 184 -10.14 -9.44 -10.73
CA LEU A 184 -9.59 -9.35 -9.39
C LEU A 184 -8.39 -10.28 -9.25
N THR A 185 -7.39 -9.81 -8.52
CA THR A 185 -6.27 -10.62 -8.04
C THR A 185 -6.30 -10.63 -6.52
N VAL A 186 -6.16 -11.82 -5.94
CA VAL A 186 -5.98 -12.04 -4.51
C VAL A 186 -4.61 -12.68 -4.33
N ASP A 187 -3.78 -12.04 -3.50
CA ASP A 187 -2.50 -12.59 -3.09
C ASP A 187 -2.71 -13.26 -1.74
N LEU A 188 -2.72 -14.59 -1.76
CA LEU A 188 -2.89 -15.44 -0.58
C LEU A 188 -1.51 -15.72 0.02
N HIS A 189 -1.26 -15.17 1.20
CA HIS A 189 -0.02 -15.30 1.95
C HIS A 189 -0.19 -16.30 3.10
N TRP A 190 0.83 -17.11 3.37
CA TRP A 190 0.96 -17.85 4.65
C TRP A 190 2.16 -17.38 5.48
N HIS A 191 3.04 -16.58 4.87
CA HIS A 191 4.04 -15.78 5.55
C HIS A 191 4.03 -14.37 4.97
N VAL A 192 4.26 -13.34 5.78
CA VAL A 192 4.26 -11.95 5.31
C VAL A 192 5.49 -11.64 4.46
N VAL A 193 6.59 -12.32 4.74
CA VAL A 193 7.87 -12.23 4.03
C VAL A 193 8.43 -13.63 3.82
N PRO A 194 9.29 -13.82 2.79
CA PRO A 194 10.03 -15.06 2.64
C PRO A 194 10.92 -15.35 3.85
N ASP A 195 11.26 -16.63 4.06
CA ASP A 195 12.12 -17.11 5.17
C ASP A 195 13.43 -16.33 5.33
N THR A 196 13.99 -15.84 4.22
CA THR A 196 15.21 -15.01 4.23
C THR A 196 15.07 -13.71 5.02
N PHE A 197 13.85 -13.24 5.24
CA PHE A 197 13.50 -12.04 6.01
C PHE A 197 12.70 -12.36 7.28
N ALA A 198 12.47 -13.64 7.61
CA ALA A 198 11.63 -14.04 8.74
C ALA A 198 12.07 -13.43 10.07
N ALA A 199 13.37 -13.17 10.27
CA ALA A 199 13.87 -12.53 11.48
C ALA A 199 13.36 -11.08 11.70
N LEU A 200 12.85 -10.42 10.65
CA LEU A 200 12.40 -9.02 10.69
C LEU A 200 10.94 -8.85 11.15
N LEU A 201 10.22 -9.96 11.30
CA LEU A 201 8.84 -10.02 11.78
C LEU A 201 8.69 -11.16 12.79
N ASP A 202 7.74 -11.03 13.69
CA ASP A 202 7.33 -12.10 14.58
C ASP A 202 5.87 -12.41 14.26
N GLU A 203 5.65 -13.49 13.51
CA GLU A 203 4.32 -13.81 12.99
C GLU A 203 3.36 -14.19 14.12
N ASP A 204 3.82 -14.93 15.14
CA ASP A 204 2.99 -15.23 16.31
C ASP A 204 2.55 -13.97 17.02
N ALA A 205 3.48 -13.02 17.22
CA ALA A 205 3.17 -11.75 17.85
C ALA A 205 2.27 -10.87 16.97
N LEU A 206 2.43 -10.93 15.65
CA LEU A 206 1.58 -10.26 14.66
C LEU A 206 0.14 -10.78 14.73
N TRP A 207 -0.04 -12.10 14.76
CA TRP A 207 -1.37 -12.72 14.93
C TRP A 207 -1.98 -12.35 16.28
N ALA A 208 -1.19 -12.33 17.36
CA ALA A 208 -1.66 -11.96 18.69
C ALA A 208 -2.03 -10.46 18.82
N ARG A 209 -1.47 -9.60 17.97
CA ARG A 209 -1.75 -8.16 17.91
C ARG A 209 -2.71 -7.77 16.79
N ALA A 210 -3.23 -8.74 16.04
CA ALA A 210 -4.20 -8.47 14.99
C ALA A 210 -5.45 -7.82 15.58
N GLU A 211 -6.01 -6.86 14.85
CA GLU A 211 -7.12 -6.03 15.32
C GLU A 211 -8.17 -5.82 14.22
N ASP A 212 -9.39 -5.46 14.60
CA ASP A 212 -10.44 -5.17 13.64
C ASP A 212 -10.28 -3.76 13.05
N ALA A 213 -10.37 -3.66 11.73
CA ALA A 213 -10.47 -2.39 11.01
C ALA A 213 -11.80 -2.28 10.25
N ALA A 214 -12.42 -1.11 10.34
CA ALA A 214 -13.60 -0.78 9.53
C ALA A 214 -13.16 -0.40 8.10
N LEU A 215 -13.10 -1.39 7.21
CA LEU A 215 -12.77 -1.13 5.80
C LEU A 215 -13.92 -0.41 5.08
N LEU A 216 -15.15 -0.91 5.25
CA LEU A 216 -16.39 -0.31 4.77
C LEU A 216 -17.39 -0.19 5.95
N PRO A 217 -18.36 0.73 5.89
CA PRO A 217 -19.39 0.85 6.91
C PRO A 217 -20.08 -0.49 7.21
N GLY A 218 -20.03 -0.95 8.45
CA GLY A 218 -20.66 -2.20 8.90
C GLY A 218 -19.95 -3.49 8.49
N ALA A 219 -18.76 -3.42 7.91
CA ALA A 219 -17.99 -4.58 7.45
C ALA A 219 -16.57 -4.57 8.04
N PRO A 220 -16.40 -4.92 9.34
CA PRO A 220 -15.09 -5.04 9.95
C PRO A 220 -14.35 -6.26 9.41
N VAL A 221 -13.05 -6.07 9.18
CA VAL A 221 -12.10 -7.11 8.77
C VAL A 221 -10.89 -7.08 9.69
N THR A 222 -10.34 -8.24 10.00
CA THR A 222 -9.13 -8.34 10.82
C THR A 222 -7.92 -7.85 10.01
N THR A 223 -7.08 -7.05 10.65
CA THR A 223 -5.87 -6.44 10.08
C THR A 223 -4.70 -6.50 11.06
N LEU A 224 -3.53 -6.00 10.62
CA LEU A 224 -2.35 -5.86 11.46
C LEU A 224 -2.55 -4.79 12.51
N GLY A 225 -2.07 -5.05 13.72
CA GLY A 225 -1.86 -4.00 14.70
C GLY A 225 -0.89 -2.93 14.18
N ALA A 226 -1.00 -1.71 14.73
CA ALA A 226 -0.28 -0.54 14.22
C ALA A 226 1.25 -0.72 14.06
N LEU A 227 1.93 -1.37 15.01
CA LEU A 227 3.37 -1.61 14.91
C LEU A 227 3.72 -2.56 13.75
N ASP A 228 2.95 -3.63 13.60
CA ASP A 228 3.13 -4.62 12.54
C ASP A 228 2.83 -4.01 11.17
N GLN A 229 1.80 -3.17 11.09
CA GLN A 229 1.50 -2.39 9.88
C GLN A 229 2.70 -1.52 9.47
N LEU A 230 3.33 -0.80 10.40
CA LEU A 230 4.53 0.00 10.11
C LEU A 230 5.69 -0.87 9.62
N LEU A 231 5.96 -1.98 10.30
CA LEU A 231 7.03 -2.91 9.92
C LEU A 231 6.83 -3.44 8.51
N VAL A 232 5.61 -3.85 8.16
CA VAL A 232 5.27 -4.35 6.82
C VAL A 232 5.39 -3.25 5.75
N LEU A 233 4.95 -2.03 6.04
CA LEU A 233 5.13 -0.90 5.11
C LEU A 233 6.63 -0.61 4.86
N ALA A 234 7.43 -0.62 5.92
CA ALA A 234 8.87 -0.40 5.84
C ALA A 234 9.59 -1.53 5.06
N LEU A 235 9.18 -2.79 5.26
CA LEU A 235 9.67 -3.94 4.51
C LEU A 235 9.28 -3.86 3.03
N ASN A 236 8.06 -3.43 2.72
CA ASN A 236 7.62 -3.24 1.35
C ASN A 236 8.44 -2.13 0.63
N GLY A 237 8.71 -1.03 1.33
CA GLY A 237 9.61 0.02 0.83
C GLY A 237 11.03 -0.51 0.61
N ALA A 238 11.58 -1.28 1.55
CA ALA A 238 12.91 -1.88 1.42
C ALA A 238 12.99 -2.89 0.26
N LYS A 239 11.98 -3.76 0.08
CA LYS A 239 11.87 -4.72 -1.04
C LYS A 239 11.93 -4.03 -2.39
N THR A 240 11.27 -2.87 -2.50
CA THR A 240 11.25 -2.05 -3.72
C THR A 240 12.40 -1.05 -3.77
N CYS A 241 13.35 -1.09 -2.83
CA CYS A 241 14.45 -0.12 -2.68
C CYS A 241 13.98 1.34 -2.71
N TRP A 242 12.77 1.63 -2.20
CA TRP A 242 12.18 2.97 -2.11
C TRP A 242 12.09 3.71 -3.46
N HIS A 243 11.98 2.98 -4.57
CA HIS A 243 11.91 3.59 -5.90
C HIS A 243 10.60 4.36 -6.16
N ASP A 244 9.52 4.05 -5.43
CA ASP A 244 8.20 4.62 -5.66
C ASP A 244 7.74 5.53 -4.53
N LEU A 245 7.31 6.75 -4.88
CA LEU A 245 6.77 7.72 -3.93
C LEU A 245 5.54 7.18 -3.18
N LYS A 246 4.77 6.26 -3.79
CA LYS A 246 3.66 5.58 -3.11
C LYS A 246 4.12 4.89 -1.81
N CYS A 247 5.23 4.16 -1.81
CA CYS A 247 5.71 3.45 -0.61
C CYS A 247 6.15 4.43 0.49
N ILE A 248 6.79 5.54 0.08
CA ILE A 248 7.15 6.63 1.00
C ILE A 248 5.88 7.29 1.56
N GLY A 249 4.88 7.51 0.71
CA GLY A 249 3.59 8.07 1.08
C GLY A 249 2.83 7.20 2.09
N ASP A 250 2.88 5.88 1.96
CA ASP A 250 2.24 4.95 2.91
C ASP A 250 2.85 5.10 4.32
N VAL A 251 4.18 5.16 4.44
CA VAL A 251 4.86 5.38 5.72
C VAL A 251 4.57 6.78 6.27
N ALA A 252 4.60 7.81 5.42
CA ALA A 252 4.26 9.17 5.82
C ALA A 252 2.82 9.28 6.33
N ALA A 253 1.87 8.59 5.70
CA ALA A 253 0.48 8.53 6.14
C ALA A 253 0.36 7.81 7.50
N TRP A 254 1.13 6.73 7.71
CA TRP A 254 1.21 6.05 9.00
C TRP A 254 1.73 6.98 10.09
N LEU A 255 2.87 7.65 9.86
CA LEU A 255 3.46 8.59 10.83
C LEU A 255 2.52 9.74 11.17
N HIS A 256 1.79 10.25 10.18
CA HIS A 256 0.78 11.29 10.41
C HIS A 256 -0.38 10.79 11.28
N ARG A 257 -0.90 9.59 10.98
CA ARG A 257 -2.01 8.96 11.73
C ARG A 257 -1.62 8.62 13.16
N HIS A 258 -0.35 8.24 13.37
CA HIS A 258 0.22 7.83 14.64
C HIS A 258 1.25 8.85 15.17
N GLY A 259 0.97 10.15 15.05
CA GLY A 259 1.91 11.21 15.46
C GLY A 259 2.33 11.15 16.93
N ASP A 260 1.47 10.60 17.80
CA ASP A 260 1.74 10.40 19.23
C ASP A 260 2.27 8.99 19.56
N TRP A 261 2.87 8.29 18.57
CA TRP A 261 3.37 6.94 18.77
C TRP A 261 4.47 6.88 19.84
N ASP A 262 4.30 5.98 20.81
CA ASP A 262 5.28 5.73 21.88
C ASP A 262 6.43 4.86 21.36
N TRP A 263 7.44 5.52 20.79
CA TRP A 263 8.66 4.89 20.29
C TRP A 263 9.47 4.20 21.38
N GLU A 264 9.42 4.68 22.63
CA GLU A 264 10.15 4.07 23.75
C GLU A 264 9.55 2.70 24.08
N LYS A 265 8.22 2.58 24.03
CA LYS A 265 7.51 1.32 24.23
C LYS A 265 7.75 0.32 23.10
N SER A 266 7.85 0.75 21.84
CA SER A 266 8.09 -0.16 20.71
C SER A 266 9.58 -0.50 20.49
N ARG A 267 10.52 0.27 21.06
CA ARG A 267 11.96 0.07 20.85
C ARG A 267 12.49 -1.33 21.19
N PRO A 268 12.08 -2.00 22.30
CA PRO A 268 12.57 -3.35 22.61
C PRO A 268 12.22 -4.35 21.52
N GLU A 269 10.98 -4.31 21.02
CA GLU A 269 10.51 -5.19 19.95
C GLU A 269 11.25 -4.91 18.64
N ILE A 270 11.35 -3.65 18.24
CA ILE A 270 12.10 -3.22 17.04
C ILE A 270 13.56 -3.68 17.08
N THR A 271 14.17 -3.65 18.26
CA THR A 271 15.56 -4.07 18.46
C THR A 271 15.69 -5.59 18.40
N ARG A 272 14.78 -6.31 19.04
CA ARG A 272 14.73 -7.78 19.03
C ARG A 272 14.62 -8.34 17.61
N LEU A 273 13.77 -7.72 16.77
CA LEU A 273 13.56 -8.10 15.37
C LEU A 273 14.71 -7.70 14.43
N GLY A 274 15.68 -6.90 14.89
CA GLY A 274 16.70 -6.34 13.99
C GLY A 274 16.16 -5.34 12.94
N SER A 275 14.86 -5.03 12.98
CA SER A 275 14.15 -4.18 12.01
C SER A 275 14.47 -2.69 12.14
N ARG A 276 15.30 -2.31 13.12
CA ARG A 276 15.75 -0.92 13.33
C ARG A 276 16.31 -0.27 12.07
N ARG A 277 17.11 -0.99 11.27
CA ARG A 277 17.70 -0.41 10.04
C ARG A 277 16.64 -0.15 8.96
N VAL A 278 15.70 -1.07 8.80
CA VAL A 278 14.62 -0.96 7.82
C VAL A 278 13.71 0.21 8.21
N LEU A 279 13.37 0.32 9.49
CA LEU A 279 12.58 1.44 10.01
C LEU A 279 13.30 2.78 9.90
N LEU A 280 14.57 2.89 10.29
CA LEU A 280 15.31 4.18 10.27
C LEU A 280 15.56 4.75 8.86
N VAL A 281 15.42 3.94 7.81
CA VAL A 281 15.45 4.43 6.43
C VAL A 281 14.06 4.92 5.99
N SER A 282 13.02 4.50 6.72
CA SER A 282 11.61 4.80 6.44
C SER A 282 11.08 6.02 7.18
N VAL A 283 11.62 6.33 8.37
CA VAL A 283 11.14 7.38 9.30
C VAL A 283 12.15 8.50 9.54
#